data_AF-A0AA40DYR8-F1
#
_entry.id   AF-A0AA40DYR8-F1
#
_cell.length_a   1.000
_cell.length_b   1.000
_cell.length_c   1.000
_cell.angle_alpha   90.00
_cell.angle_beta   90.00
_cell.angle_gamma   90.00
#
_symmetry.space_group_name_H-M   'P 1'
#
loop_
_entity.id
_entity.type
_entity.pdbx_description
1 polymer ?
#
loop_
_entity_poly.entity_id
_entity_poly.type
_entity_poly.pdbx_seq_one_letter_code
_entity_poly.pdbx_strand_id
1 'polypeptide(L)'
;MEPLSAAATVMQVAETITSVIGAAITFVRNVRSARQEIIAIKKELSSLQAVLEILADDFHNADKINFPDSVLEQVVNVAADCQNVANQIASLIRAQQGSHVSWKLSGKEDMERLREDLERHKATLSVTLDLVSVIVLKDIKHNTEDILQYTSATKDNTAQLRANTTIFNTAPITLRDIEGRRCLIPFSACRTWTEMSEAIQQLYARLPQNYDVQSGNYELIGPSGEIILPAFWESFVLPGWEMTLKT
;
A
#
# COMPACT_ATOMS: atom_id res chain seq x y z
N MET A 1 -19.00 6.37 -15.51
CA MET A 1 -18.36 5.40 -16.44
C MET A 1 -17.19 4.77 -15.70
N GLU A 2 -16.92 3.47 -15.84
CA GLU A 2 -15.83 2.84 -15.08
C GLU A 2 -14.46 3.08 -15.75
N PRO A 3 -13.37 3.32 -14.97
CA PRO A 3 -12.02 3.52 -15.50
C PRO A 3 -11.55 2.36 -16.40
N LEU A 4 -11.87 1.11 -16.02
CA LEU A 4 -11.54 -0.07 -16.83
C LEU A 4 -12.23 -0.06 -18.20
N SER A 5 -13.45 0.46 -18.28
CA SER A 5 -14.16 0.63 -19.57
C SER A 5 -13.50 1.70 -20.44
N ALA A 6 -13.03 2.79 -19.82
CA ALA A 6 -12.28 3.82 -20.52
C ALA A 6 -10.93 3.27 -21.03
N ALA A 7 -10.20 2.52 -20.19
CA ALA A 7 -8.95 1.85 -20.55
C ALA A 7 -9.12 0.93 -21.76
N ALA A 8 -10.16 0.09 -21.76
CA ALA A 8 -10.46 -0.80 -22.87
C ALA A 8 -10.74 -0.05 -24.18
N THR A 9 -11.49 1.06 -24.09
CA THR A 9 -11.78 1.90 -25.26
C THR A 9 -10.51 2.53 -25.81
N VAL A 10 -9.69 3.11 -24.93
CA VAL A 10 -8.40 3.75 -25.30
C VAL A 10 -7.44 2.74 -25.94
N MET A 11 -7.36 1.52 -25.39
CA MET A 11 -6.55 0.43 -25.95
C MET A 11 -7.00 0.02 -27.36
N GLN A 12 -8.31 -0.10 -27.59
CA GLN A 12 -8.85 -0.40 -28.91
C GLN A 12 -8.44 0.66 -29.95
N VAL A 13 -8.37 1.93 -29.53
CA VAL A 13 -7.92 3.02 -30.41
C VAL A 13 -6.42 2.92 -30.71
N ALA A 14 -5.59 2.61 -29.70
CA ALA A 14 -4.16 2.37 -29.88
C ALA A 14 -3.87 1.21 -30.87
N GLU A 15 -4.65 0.13 -30.80
CA GLU A 15 -4.56 -1.00 -31.74
C GLU A 15 -4.91 -0.57 -33.18
N THR A 16 -5.97 0.21 -33.36
CA THR A 16 -6.30 0.72 -34.69
C THR A 16 -5.19 1.62 -35.22
N ILE A 17 -4.67 2.55 -34.41
CA ILE A 17 -3.56 3.42 -34.80
C ILE A 17 -2.36 2.61 -35.26
N THR A 18 -2.01 1.53 -34.55
CA THR A 18 -0.94 0.60 -34.94
C THR A 18 -1.16 0.01 -36.34
N SER A 19 -2.39 -0.42 -36.63
CA SER A 19 -2.77 -0.93 -37.96
C SER A 19 -2.62 0.15 -39.05
N VAL A 20 -3.07 1.37 -38.78
CA VAL A 20 -2.95 2.51 -39.72
C VAL A 20 -1.50 2.89 -39.98
N ILE A 21 -0.65 2.89 -38.95
CA ILE A 21 0.81 3.09 -39.10
C ILE A 21 1.41 2.04 -40.05
N GLY A 22 1.02 0.77 -39.92
CA GLY A 22 1.44 -0.30 -40.82
C GLY A 22 1.02 -0.08 -42.28
N ALA A 23 -0.24 0.34 -42.49
CA ALA A 23 -0.76 0.69 -43.82
C ALA A 23 -0.02 1.89 -44.44
N ALA A 24 0.24 2.93 -43.66
CA ALA A 24 1.02 4.10 -44.04
C ALA A 24 2.44 3.75 -44.50
N ILE A 25 3.15 2.91 -43.73
CA ILE A 25 4.50 2.43 -44.09
C ILE A 25 4.49 1.67 -45.42
N THR A 26 3.48 0.82 -45.61
CA THR A 26 3.33 0.04 -46.86
C THR A 26 3.05 0.95 -48.05
N PHE A 27 2.18 1.95 -47.89
CA PHE A 27 1.82 2.90 -48.93
C PHE A 27 3.01 3.72 -49.44
N VAL A 28 3.87 4.19 -48.55
CA VAL A 28 5.07 4.99 -48.89
C VAL A 28 6.09 4.22 -49.74
N ARG A 29 6.09 2.88 -49.68
CA ARG A 29 6.93 2.06 -50.57
C ARG A 29 6.47 2.16 -52.02
N ASN A 30 5.17 2.32 -52.25
CA ASN A 30 4.55 2.33 -53.57
C ASN A 30 4.39 3.77 -54.13
N VAL A 31 4.12 4.76 -53.28
CA VAL A 31 3.83 6.14 -53.69
C VAL A 31 4.91 7.09 -53.15
N ARG A 32 5.98 7.28 -53.93
CA ARG A 32 7.12 8.13 -53.51
C ARG A 32 6.75 9.58 -53.24
N SER A 33 5.77 10.13 -53.98
CA SER A 33 5.28 11.50 -53.80
C SER A 33 4.50 11.72 -52.51
N ALA A 34 4.14 10.66 -51.78
CA ALA A 34 3.43 10.72 -50.50
C ALA A 34 4.34 10.66 -49.28
N ARG A 35 5.66 10.52 -49.50
CA ARG A 35 6.64 10.25 -48.44
C ARG A 35 6.59 11.27 -47.32
N GLN A 36 6.58 12.56 -47.65
CA GLN A 36 6.71 13.61 -46.65
C GLN A 36 5.49 13.65 -45.73
N GLU A 37 4.29 13.66 -46.32
CA GLU A 37 3.03 13.75 -45.59
C GLU A 37 2.84 12.49 -44.74
N ILE A 38 3.05 11.30 -45.31
CA ILE A 38 2.87 10.05 -44.56
C ILE A 38 3.89 9.89 -43.42
N ILE A 39 5.13 10.37 -43.59
CA ILE A 39 6.12 10.40 -42.48
C ILE A 39 5.62 11.31 -41.35
N ALA A 40 5.05 12.47 -41.68
CA ALA A 40 4.48 13.39 -40.69
C ALA A 40 3.28 12.75 -39.96
N ILE A 41 2.34 12.15 -40.69
CA ILE A 41 1.20 11.44 -40.09
C ILE A 41 1.64 10.29 -39.20
N LYS A 42 2.62 9.49 -39.66
CA LYS A 42 3.16 8.40 -38.84
C LYS A 42 3.68 8.94 -37.51
N LYS A 43 4.43 10.05 -37.54
CA LYS A 43 4.99 10.65 -36.33
C LYS A 43 3.87 11.06 -35.36
N GLU A 44 2.83 11.70 -35.86
CA GLU A 44 1.70 12.11 -35.01
C GLU A 44 0.90 10.91 -34.49
N LEU A 45 0.64 9.90 -35.31
CA LEU A 45 -0.01 8.65 -34.90
C LEU A 45 0.81 7.92 -33.82
N SER A 46 2.13 7.79 -33.99
CA SER A 46 2.98 7.17 -32.98
C SER A 46 3.02 7.95 -31.67
N SER A 47 3.00 9.29 -31.75
CA SER A 47 2.96 10.12 -30.55
C SER A 47 1.62 10.04 -29.83
N LEU A 48 0.52 9.96 -30.57
CA LEU A 48 -0.83 9.76 -30.03
C LEU A 48 -0.97 8.37 -29.39
N GLN A 49 -0.45 7.32 -30.05
CA GLN A 49 -0.42 5.96 -29.52
C GLN A 49 0.23 5.92 -28.13
N ALA A 50 1.39 6.57 -27.96
CA ALA A 50 2.06 6.62 -26.66
C ALA A 50 1.19 7.29 -25.58
N VAL A 51 0.49 8.38 -25.89
CA VAL A 51 -0.42 9.05 -24.93
C VAL A 51 -1.59 8.15 -24.55
N LEU A 52 -2.17 7.45 -25.52
CA LEU A 52 -3.28 6.51 -25.27
C LEU A 52 -2.81 5.31 -24.42
N GLU A 53 -1.64 4.74 -24.70
CA GLU A 53 -1.10 3.62 -23.92
C GLU A 53 -0.83 4.02 -22.46
N ILE A 54 -0.28 5.22 -22.21
CA ILE A 54 -0.09 5.73 -20.84
C ILE A 54 -1.45 5.91 -20.15
N LEU A 55 -2.42 6.54 -20.80
CA LEU A 55 -3.77 6.71 -20.23
C LEU A 55 -4.45 5.38 -19.92
N ALA A 56 -4.28 4.38 -20.78
CA ALA A 56 -4.84 3.05 -20.55
C ALA A 56 -4.17 2.37 -19.35
N ASP A 57 -2.86 2.47 -19.20
CA ASP A 57 -2.13 1.93 -18.05
C ASP A 57 -2.54 2.63 -16.74
N ASP A 58 -2.64 3.96 -16.75
CA ASP A 58 -3.11 4.75 -15.60
C ASP A 58 -4.52 4.32 -15.17
N PHE A 59 -5.44 4.12 -16.12
CA PHE A 59 -6.80 3.67 -15.80
C PHE A 59 -6.88 2.20 -15.39
N HIS A 60 -5.99 1.34 -15.91
CA HIS A 60 -5.95 -0.07 -15.56
C HIS A 60 -5.40 -0.30 -14.14
N ASN A 61 -4.39 0.48 -13.74
CA ASN A 61 -3.73 0.34 -12.44
C ASN A 61 -4.46 1.08 -11.31
N ALA A 62 -5.56 1.77 -11.63
CA ALA A 62 -6.25 2.68 -10.73
C ALA A 62 -7.59 2.13 -10.20
N ASP A 63 -7.66 0.82 -9.95
CA ASP A 63 -8.87 0.10 -9.47
C ASP A 63 -9.55 0.71 -8.23
N LYS A 64 -8.84 1.53 -7.43
CA LYS A 64 -9.36 2.18 -6.21
C LYS A 64 -9.45 3.70 -6.30
N ILE A 65 -9.01 4.30 -7.41
CA ILE A 65 -8.97 5.75 -7.57
C ILE A 65 -10.31 6.22 -8.15
N ASN A 66 -10.91 7.21 -7.49
CA ASN A 66 -12.15 7.81 -7.97
C ASN A 66 -11.84 8.91 -8.98
N PHE A 67 -11.87 8.58 -10.26
CA PHE A 67 -11.79 9.58 -11.33
C PHE A 67 -13.13 10.31 -11.51
N PRO A 68 -13.13 11.62 -11.79
CA PRO A 68 -14.34 12.33 -12.17
C PRO A 68 -14.90 11.77 -13.49
N ASP A 69 -16.22 11.53 -13.54
CA ASP A 69 -16.89 11.04 -14.76
C ASP A 69 -16.62 11.94 -15.98
N SER A 70 -16.54 13.26 -15.78
CA SER A 70 -16.24 14.21 -16.84
C SER A 70 -14.88 13.99 -17.50
N VAL A 71 -13.88 13.56 -16.72
CA VAL A 71 -12.53 13.26 -17.23
C VAL A 71 -12.57 11.97 -18.04
N LEU A 72 -13.22 10.94 -17.52
CA LEU A 72 -13.36 9.65 -18.22
C LEU A 72 -14.12 9.83 -19.55
N GLU A 73 -15.26 10.54 -19.53
CA GLU A 73 -16.04 10.86 -20.72
C GLU A 73 -15.22 11.66 -21.74
N GLN A 74 -14.46 12.66 -21.28
CA GLN A 74 -13.61 13.44 -22.17
C GLN A 74 -12.55 12.58 -22.85
N VAL A 75 -11.86 11.70 -22.11
CA VAL A 75 -10.86 10.80 -22.72
C VAL A 75 -11.50 9.88 -23.74
N VAL A 76 -12.63 9.25 -23.40
CA VAL A 76 -13.32 8.31 -24.30
C VAL A 76 -13.82 9.00 -25.56
N ASN A 77 -14.40 10.20 -25.43
CA ASN A 77 -14.90 10.96 -26.58
C ASN A 77 -13.75 11.37 -27.51
N VAL A 78 -12.66 11.92 -26.97
CA VAL A 78 -11.51 12.33 -27.79
C VAL A 78 -10.79 11.11 -28.38
N ALA A 79 -10.75 9.98 -27.68
CA ALA A 79 -10.23 8.72 -28.23
C ALA A 79 -11.10 8.22 -29.41
N ALA A 80 -12.42 8.32 -29.30
CA ALA A 80 -13.33 7.99 -30.39
C ALA A 80 -13.15 8.94 -31.60
N ASP A 81 -12.90 10.22 -31.38
CA ASP A 81 -12.56 11.15 -32.45
C ASP A 81 -11.22 10.78 -33.13
N CYS A 82 -10.19 10.44 -32.35
CA CYS A 82 -8.92 9.91 -32.86
C CYS A 82 -9.11 8.65 -33.71
N GLN A 83 -9.97 7.73 -33.27
CA GLN A 83 -10.33 6.52 -34.00
C GLN A 83 -10.97 6.85 -35.36
N ASN A 84 -11.89 7.83 -35.38
CA ASN A 84 -12.53 8.28 -36.62
C ASN A 84 -11.52 8.88 -37.59
N VAL A 85 -10.60 9.71 -37.10
CA VAL A 85 -9.53 10.29 -37.93
C VAL A 85 -8.61 9.18 -38.46
N ALA A 86 -8.16 8.26 -37.61
CA ALA A 86 -7.32 7.13 -38.03
C ALA A 86 -7.99 6.26 -39.11
N ASN A 87 -9.29 5.99 -38.98
CA ASN A 87 -10.07 5.27 -39.98
C ASN A 87 -10.18 6.03 -41.31
N GLN A 88 -10.33 7.36 -41.27
CA GLN A 88 -10.30 8.21 -42.45
C GLN A 88 -8.95 8.15 -43.16
N ILE A 89 -7.83 8.21 -42.41
CA ILE A 89 -6.48 8.03 -42.94
C ILE A 89 -6.35 6.68 -43.66
N ALA A 90 -6.80 5.59 -43.02
CA ALA A 90 -6.76 4.26 -43.63
C ALA A 90 -7.62 4.16 -44.90
N SER A 91 -8.75 4.86 -44.94
CA SER A 91 -9.62 4.92 -46.13
C SER A 91 -8.96 5.68 -47.29
N LEU A 92 -8.33 6.82 -47.00
CA LEU A 92 -7.59 7.60 -48.00
C LEU A 92 -6.42 6.81 -48.56
N ILE A 93 -5.62 6.17 -47.69
CA ILE A 93 -4.50 5.33 -48.13
C ILE A 93 -4.97 4.22 -49.07
N ARG A 94 -6.09 3.55 -48.77
CA ARG A 94 -6.67 2.49 -49.62
C ARG A 94 -7.18 3.02 -50.95
N ALA A 95 -7.89 4.15 -50.96
CA ALA A 95 -8.42 4.77 -52.17
C ALA A 95 -7.32 5.17 -53.17
N GLN A 96 -6.12 5.46 -52.68
CA GLN A 96 -5.00 5.96 -53.48
C GLN A 96 -4.05 4.87 -54.01
N GLN A 97 -4.31 3.58 -53.74
CA GLN A 97 -3.43 2.48 -54.15
C GLN A 97 -3.37 2.23 -55.68
N GLY A 98 -4.20 2.91 -56.48
CA GLY A 98 -4.28 2.71 -57.94
C GLY A 98 -4.00 3.94 -58.82
N SER A 99 -3.85 5.15 -58.26
CA SER A 99 -3.64 6.37 -59.04
C SER A 99 -2.66 7.34 -58.35
N HIS A 100 -1.48 7.52 -58.94
CA HIS A 100 -0.47 8.46 -58.44
C HIS A 100 -0.85 9.94 -58.68
N VAL A 101 -1.74 10.20 -59.64
CA VAL A 101 -2.16 11.55 -60.01
C VAL A 101 -3.13 12.12 -58.97
N SER A 102 -4.03 11.31 -58.43
CA SER A 102 -4.99 11.74 -57.40
C SER A 102 -4.32 12.12 -56.08
N TRP A 103 -3.19 11.50 -55.72
CA TRP A 103 -2.43 11.89 -54.53
C TRP A 103 -1.93 13.34 -54.61
N LYS A 104 -1.45 13.76 -55.77
CA LYS A 104 -0.95 15.13 -55.98
C LYS A 104 -2.06 16.17 -56.08
N LEU A 105 -3.28 15.76 -56.44
CA LEU A 105 -4.41 16.68 -56.64
C LEU A 105 -5.15 16.99 -55.35
N SER A 106 -5.49 15.98 -54.53
CA SER A 106 -6.24 16.20 -53.28
C SER A 106 -5.66 15.45 -52.08
N GLY A 107 -5.02 14.29 -52.31
CA GLY A 107 -4.56 13.42 -51.23
C GLY A 107 -3.61 14.11 -50.25
N LYS A 108 -2.75 15.02 -50.73
CA LYS A 108 -1.87 15.81 -49.87
C LYS A 108 -2.63 16.74 -48.91
N GLU A 109 -3.62 17.47 -49.41
CA GLU A 109 -4.40 18.43 -48.63
C GLU A 109 -5.30 17.71 -47.62
N ASP A 110 -5.97 16.64 -48.06
CA ASP A 110 -6.80 15.80 -47.19
C ASP A 110 -5.96 15.19 -46.06
N MET A 111 -4.76 14.71 -46.39
CA MET A 111 -3.86 14.10 -45.43
C MET A 111 -3.33 15.11 -44.41
N GLU A 112 -3.00 16.33 -44.85
CA GLU A 112 -2.57 17.42 -43.97
C GLU A 112 -3.68 17.85 -43.01
N ARG A 113 -4.92 17.96 -43.49
CA ARG A 113 -6.07 18.27 -42.64
C ARG A 113 -6.28 17.23 -41.54
N LEU A 114 -6.21 15.95 -41.89
CA LEU A 114 -6.31 14.87 -40.90
C LEU A 114 -5.14 14.87 -39.90
N ARG A 115 -3.95 15.31 -40.32
CA ARG A 115 -2.81 15.50 -39.40
C ARG A 115 -3.11 16.59 -38.38
N GLU A 116 -3.62 17.73 -38.82
CA GLU A 116 -4.00 18.82 -37.91
C GLU A 116 -5.10 18.39 -36.92
N ASP A 117 -6.07 17.58 -37.37
CA ASP A 117 -7.08 16.99 -36.49
C ASP A 117 -6.43 16.10 -35.40
N LEU A 118 -5.50 15.21 -35.78
CA LEU A 118 -4.77 14.38 -34.82
C LEU A 118 -3.98 15.22 -33.81
N GLU A 119 -3.30 16.27 -34.26
CA GLU A 119 -2.53 17.16 -33.38
C GLU A 119 -3.42 17.86 -32.35
N ARG A 120 -4.61 18.31 -32.75
CA ARG A 120 -5.60 18.91 -31.84
C ARG A 120 -6.10 17.92 -30.80
N HIS A 121 -6.51 16.72 -31.23
CA HIS A 121 -7.02 15.70 -30.30
C HIS A 121 -5.92 15.21 -29.34
N LYS A 122 -4.71 15.00 -29.85
CA LYS A 122 -3.53 14.68 -29.04
C LYS A 122 -3.26 15.76 -27.99
N ALA A 123 -3.28 17.05 -28.37
CA ALA A 123 -3.07 18.14 -27.41
C ALA A 123 -4.12 18.12 -26.29
N THR A 124 -5.38 17.82 -26.62
CA THR A 124 -6.44 17.67 -25.62
C THR A 124 -6.19 16.48 -24.71
N LEU A 125 -5.84 15.31 -25.27
CA LEU A 125 -5.53 14.11 -24.48
C LEU A 125 -4.29 14.30 -23.59
N SER A 126 -3.27 15.04 -24.04
CA SER A 126 -2.11 15.35 -23.22
C SER A 126 -2.47 16.20 -22.00
N VAL A 127 -3.33 17.22 -22.16
CA VAL A 127 -3.82 18.02 -21.02
C VAL A 127 -4.65 17.15 -20.07
N THR A 128 -5.48 16.25 -20.61
CA THR A 128 -6.26 15.33 -19.77
C THR A 128 -5.36 14.31 -19.06
N LEU A 129 -4.28 13.85 -19.70
CA LEU A 129 -3.27 12.98 -19.09
C LEU A 129 -2.57 13.67 -17.92
N ASP A 130 -2.21 14.96 -18.06
CA ASP A 130 -1.65 15.74 -16.94
C ASP A 130 -2.63 15.81 -15.76
N LEU A 131 -3.92 16.01 -16.05
CA LEU A 131 -4.97 16.00 -15.02
C LEU A 131 -5.13 14.63 -14.35
N VAL A 132 -5.14 13.55 -15.13
CA VAL A 132 -5.17 12.15 -14.63
C VAL A 132 -3.97 11.89 -13.73
N SER A 133 -2.77 12.29 -14.15
CA SER A 133 -1.54 12.18 -13.37
C SER A 133 -1.66 12.91 -12.02
N VAL A 134 -2.24 14.12 -12.01
CA VAL A 134 -2.48 14.88 -10.77
C VAL A 134 -3.48 14.17 -9.85
N ILE A 135 -4.54 13.59 -10.40
CA ILE A 135 -5.53 12.83 -9.62
C ILE A 135 -4.86 11.61 -8.95
N VAL A 136 -4.09 10.84 -9.72
CA VAL A 136 -3.36 9.66 -9.22
C VAL A 136 -2.37 10.05 -8.13
N LEU A 137 -1.58 11.11 -8.35
CA LEU A 137 -0.61 11.60 -7.36
C LEU A 137 -1.29 12.06 -6.06
N LYS A 138 -2.45 12.70 -6.15
CA LYS A 138 -3.20 13.16 -4.97
C LYS A 138 -3.72 11.98 -4.15
N ASP A 139 -4.20 10.93 -4.81
CA ASP A 139 -4.66 9.71 -4.14
C ASP A 139 -3.51 8.96 -3.44
N ILE A 140 -2.37 8.79 -4.12
CA ILE A 140 -1.16 8.19 -3.53
C ILE A 140 -0.72 8.97 -2.29
N LYS A 141 -0.73 10.30 -2.36
CA LYS A 141 -0.37 11.15 -1.22
C LYS A 141 -1.33 10.94 -0.05
N HIS A 142 -2.63 10.93 -0.30
CA HIS A 142 -3.64 10.72 0.74
C HIS A 142 -3.46 9.34 1.41
N ASN A 143 -3.32 8.27 0.62
CA ASN A 143 -3.08 6.92 1.14
C ASN A 143 -1.77 6.84 1.96
N THR A 144 -0.74 7.58 1.57
CA THR A 144 0.53 7.65 2.32
C THR A 144 0.34 8.33 3.67
N GLU A 145 -0.43 9.41 3.74
CA GLU A 145 -0.77 10.10 4.99
C GLU A 145 -1.56 9.19 5.93
N ASP A 146 -2.54 8.45 5.41
CA ASP A 146 -3.31 7.47 6.17
C ASP A 146 -2.41 6.36 6.73
N ILE A 147 -1.50 5.79 5.92
CA ILE A 147 -0.54 4.76 6.37
C ILE A 147 0.37 5.32 7.47
N LEU A 148 0.84 6.56 7.36
CA LEU A 148 1.66 7.20 8.40
C LEU A 148 0.88 7.34 9.71
N GLN A 149 -0.40 7.69 9.63
CA GLN A 149 -1.29 7.79 10.79
C GLN A 149 -1.61 6.43 11.43
N TYR A 150 -1.87 5.40 10.63
CA TYR A 150 -2.04 4.03 11.15
C TYR A 150 -0.76 3.49 11.79
N THR A 151 0.40 3.80 11.19
CA THR A 151 1.71 3.39 11.72
C THR A 151 2.02 4.08 13.04
N SER A 152 1.73 5.38 13.17
CA SER A 152 1.91 6.09 14.44
C SER A 152 0.99 5.54 15.53
N ALA A 153 -0.29 5.33 15.24
CA ALA A 153 -1.24 4.71 16.18
C ALA A 153 -0.80 3.30 16.60
N THR A 154 -0.27 2.50 15.68
CA THR A 154 0.26 1.16 15.97
C THR A 154 1.50 1.23 16.87
N LYS A 155 2.40 2.19 16.61
CA LYS A 155 3.58 2.43 17.45
C LYS A 155 3.17 2.84 18.87
N ASP A 156 2.17 3.69 19.00
CA ASP A 156 1.67 4.12 20.31
C ASP A 156 1.02 2.96 21.06
N ASN A 157 0.17 2.17 20.40
CA ASN A 157 -0.44 0.97 20.98
C ASN A 157 0.62 -0.06 21.43
N THR A 158 1.66 -0.29 20.63
CA THR A 158 2.75 -1.20 21.01
C THR A 158 3.59 -0.66 22.17
N ALA A 159 3.80 0.65 22.28
CA ALA A 159 4.46 1.27 23.42
C ALA A 159 3.64 1.11 24.71
N GLN A 160 2.32 1.31 24.63
CA GLN A 160 1.41 1.09 25.77
C GLN A 160 1.37 -0.37 26.21
N LEU A 161 1.32 -1.33 25.28
CA LEU A 161 1.37 -2.76 25.60
C LEU A 161 2.69 -3.14 26.29
N ARG A 162 3.83 -2.60 25.84
CA ARG A 162 5.14 -2.80 26.49
C ARG A 162 5.17 -2.22 27.89
N ALA A 163 4.64 -1.02 28.08
CA ALA A 163 4.55 -0.39 29.40
C ALA A 163 3.68 -1.24 30.35
N ASN A 164 2.50 -1.67 29.91
CA ASN A 164 1.62 -2.53 30.70
C ASN A 164 2.30 -3.86 31.07
N THR A 165 2.95 -4.53 30.11
CA THR A 165 3.70 -5.77 30.36
C THR A 165 4.84 -5.54 31.38
N THR A 166 5.51 -4.38 31.33
CA THR A 166 6.57 -4.04 32.28
C THR A 166 6.01 -3.86 33.70
N ILE A 167 4.85 -3.21 33.83
CA ILE A 167 4.14 -3.06 35.12
C ILE A 167 3.76 -4.44 35.68
N PHE A 168 3.15 -5.32 34.86
CA PHE A 168 2.85 -6.68 35.29
C PHE A 168 4.11 -7.45 35.70
N ASN A 169 5.20 -7.38 34.91
CA ASN A 169 6.45 -8.09 35.21
C ASN A 169 7.23 -7.56 36.42
N THR A 170 6.82 -6.43 37.01
CA THR A 170 7.50 -5.82 38.17
C THR A 170 6.61 -5.73 39.41
N ALA A 171 5.35 -6.20 39.34
CA ALA A 171 4.41 -6.15 40.45
C ALA A 171 4.94 -6.93 41.67
N PRO A 172 5.00 -6.33 42.87
CA PRO A 172 5.48 -7.03 44.06
C PRO A 172 4.59 -8.22 44.41
N ILE A 173 5.17 -9.27 44.99
CA ILE A 173 4.38 -10.34 45.60
C ILE A 173 3.94 -9.92 47.01
N THR A 174 2.82 -10.45 47.47
CA THR A 174 2.32 -10.28 48.83
C THR A 174 2.54 -11.58 49.61
N LEU A 175 3.42 -11.55 50.60
CA LEU A 175 3.61 -12.66 51.53
C LEU A 175 2.78 -12.42 52.80
N ARG A 176 1.91 -13.36 53.13
CA ARG A 176 1.24 -13.44 54.43
C ARG A 176 2.10 -14.25 55.38
N ASP A 177 2.55 -13.63 56.45
CA ASP A 177 3.40 -14.28 57.46
C ASP A 177 2.57 -15.18 58.42
N ILE A 178 3.23 -15.87 59.36
CA ILE A 178 2.54 -16.76 60.33
C ILE A 178 1.58 -16.02 61.26
N GLU A 179 1.79 -14.71 61.47
CA GLU A 179 0.94 -13.84 62.27
C GLU A 179 -0.20 -13.23 61.44
N GLY A 180 -0.28 -13.54 60.14
CA GLY A 180 -1.28 -13.04 59.21
C GLY A 180 -1.01 -11.64 58.65
N ARG A 181 0.16 -11.04 58.93
CA ARG A 181 0.58 -9.74 58.38
C ARG A 181 0.92 -9.89 56.90
N ARG A 182 0.59 -8.86 56.11
CA ARG A 182 0.91 -8.81 54.68
C ARG A 182 2.20 -8.02 54.46
N CYS A 183 3.20 -8.66 53.88
CA CYS A 183 4.47 -8.07 53.52
C CYS A 183 4.59 -8.01 52.00
N LEU A 184 4.90 -6.83 51.45
CA LEU A 184 5.15 -6.67 50.02
C LEU A 184 6.63 -6.90 49.75
N ILE A 185 6.94 -7.83 48.85
CA ILE A 185 8.29 -8.13 48.40
C ILE A 185 8.36 -7.75 46.92
N PRO A 186 9.21 -6.80 46.51
CA PRO A 186 9.42 -6.49 45.10
C PRO A 186 9.74 -7.76 44.33
N PHE A 187 9.10 -8.01 43.19
CA PHE A 187 9.33 -9.25 42.44
C PHE A 187 10.80 -9.43 42.05
N SER A 188 11.50 -8.33 41.78
CA SER A 188 12.95 -8.33 41.52
C SER A 188 13.80 -8.88 42.68
N ALA A 189 13.26 -8.95 43.90
CA ALA A 189 13.94 -9.43 45.11
C ALA A 189 13.42 -10.81 45.56
N CYS A 190 12.68 -11.53 44.72
CA CYS A 190 12.21 -12.89 45.00
C CYS A 190 12.09 -13.74 43.73
N ARG A 191 12.86 -13.44 42.68
CA ARG A 191 12.82 -14.20 41.41
C ARG A 191 13.40 -15.59 41.58
N THR A 192 14.36 -15.72 42.51
CA THR A 192 14.98 -16.98 42.90
C THR A 192 14.65 -17.36 44.33
N TRP A 193 14.73 -18.65 44.63
CA TRP A 193 14.49 -19.16 45.98
C TRP A 193 15.46 -18.52 46.98
N THR A 194 16.72 -18.34 46.59
CA THR A 194 17.74 -17.70 47.42
C THR A 194 17.32 -16.30 47.84
N GLU A 195 16.91 -15.46 46.87
CA GLU A 195 16.44 -14.10 47.14
C GLU A 195 15.19 -14.09 48.04
N MET A 196 14.23 -14.99 47.77
CA MET A 196 13.01 -15.11 48.58
C MET A 196 13.32 -15.54 50.02
N SER A 197 14.18 -16.54 50.20
CA SER A 197 14.60 -17.02 51.51
C SER A 197 15.33 -15.93 52.29
N GLU A 198 16.21 -15.15 51.64
CA GLU A 198 16.85 -13.99 52.25
C GLU A 198 15.84 -12.91 52.67
N ALA A 199 14.83 -12.62 51.84
CA ALA A 199 13.77 -11.67 52.17
C ALA A 199 12.95 -12.12 53.39
N ILE A 200 12.60 -13.41 53.48
CA ILE A 200 11.93 -14.00 54.64
C ILE A 200 12.84 -13.92 55.88
N GLN A 201 14.11 -14.30 55.77
CA GLN A 201 15.04 -14.22 56.89
C GLN A 201 15.18 -12.78 57.41
N GLN A 202 15.28 -11.79 56.52
CA GLN A 202 15.34 -10.38 56.89
C GLN A 202 14.07 -9.90 57.60
N LEU A 203 12.89 -10.39 57.19
CA LEU A 203 11.62 -10.07 57.84
C LEU A 203 11.58 -10.60 59.29
N TYR A 204 12.05 -11.82 59.51
CA TYR A 204 12.00 -12.50 60.80
C TYR A 204 13.22 -12.25 61.70
N ALA A 205 14.30 -11.66 61.17
CA ALA A 205 15.48 -11.27 61.97
C ALA A 205 15.16 -10.23 63.05
N ARG A 206 14.06 -9.48 62.89
CA ARG A 206 13.64 -8.41 63.82
C ARG A 206 12.60 -8.87 64.85
N LEU A 207 12.16 -10.13 64.80
CA LEU A 207 11.06 -10.64 65.63
C LEU A 207 11.57 -11.67 66.65
N PRO A 208 11.20 -11.55 67.95
CA PRO A 208 11.57 -12.53 68.97
C PRO A 208 10.79 -13.85 68.79
N GLN A 209 11.44 -14.99 69.07
CA GLN A 209 10.85 -16.34 69.14
C GLN A 209 10.33 -16.97 67.83
N ASN A 210 11.03 -16.83 66.71
CA ASN A 210 10.67 -17.48 65.43
C ASN A 210 11.74 -18.48 64.94
N TYR A 211 12.12 -19.42 65.82
CA TYR A 211 13.21 -20.38 65.57
C TYR A 211 12.95 -21.30 64.37
N ASP A 212 11.71 -21.70 64.12
CA ASP A 212 11.36 -22.58 63.00
C ASP A 212 11.57 -21.87 61.65
N VAL A 213 11.08 -20.64 61.51
CA VAL A 213 11.30 -19.84 60.30
C VAL A 213 12.79 -19.52 60.10
N GLN A 214 13.51 -19.17 61.17
CA GLN A 214 14.96 -18.90 61.11
C GLN A 214 15.79 -20.12 60.75
N SER A 215 15.32 -21.33 61.10
CA SER A 215 15.96 -22.60 60.78
C SER A 215 15.57 -23.14 59.40
N GLY A 216 14.69 -22.45 58.66
CA GLY A 216 14.20 -22.89 57.35
C GLY A 216 13.06 -23.92 57.41
N ASN A 217 12.48 -24.15 58.60
CA ASN A 217 11.35 -25.07 58.80
C ASN A 217 10.04 -24.34 58.55
N TYR A 218 9.75 -24.02 57.29
CA TYR A 218 8.48 -23.42 56.89
C TYR A 218 8.08 -23.89 55.49
N GLU A 219 6.78 -23.81 55.21
CA GLU A 219 6.18 -24.08 53.92
C GLU A 219 5.65 -22.79 53.31
N LEU A 220 5.88 -22.59 52.01
CA LEU A 220 5.23 -21.54 51.25
C LEU A 220 4.04 -22.11 50.49
N ILE A 221 2.89 -21.51 50.72
CA ILE A 221 1.64 -21.87 50.07
C ILE A 221 1.33 -20.85 49.00
N GLY A 222 1.13 -21.33 47.76
CA GLY A 222 0.78 -20.52 46.60
C GLY A 222 -0.67 -20.03 46.62
N PRO A 223 -1.06 -19.19 45.65
CA PRO A 223 -2.38 -18.54 45.62
C PRO A 223 -3.56 -19.52 45.58
N SER A 224 -3.37 -20.74 45.07
CA SER A 224 -4.43 -21.76 44.96
C SER A 224 -4.43 -22.76 46.12
N GLY A 225 -3.57 -22.58 47.12
CA GLY A 225 -3.48 -23.44 48.30
C GLY A 225 -2.46 -24.58 48.20
N GLU A 226 -1.67 -24.63 47.13
CA GLU A 226 -0.60 -25.61 46.90
C GLU A 226 0.69 -25.27 47.65
N ILE A 227 1.45 -26.28 48.10
CA ILE A 227 2.79 -26.08 48.65
C ILE A 227 3.78 -25.90 47.50
N ILE A 228 4.56 -24.82 47.53
CA ILE A 228 5.60 -24.52 46.55
C ILE A 228 6.93 -25.01 47.09
N LEU A 229 7.53 -25.98 46.39
CA LEU A 229 8.82 -26.53 46.75
C LEU A 229 9.95 -25.56 46.39
N PRO A 230 10.95 -25.36 47.28
CA PRO A 230 12.11 -24.52 47.03
C PRO A 230 12.81 -24.79 45.68
N ALA A 231 12.95 -26.07 45.32
CA ALA A 231 13.66 -26.50 44.11
C ALA A 231 12.97 -26.10 42.79
N PHE A 232 11.70 -25.72 42.83
CA PHE A 232 10.92 -25.33 41.65
C PHE A 232 10.38 -23.91 41.76
N TRP A 233 10.81 -23.14 42.75
CA TRP A 233 10.34 -21.79 43.02
C TRP A 233 10.34 -20.90 41.77
N GLU A 234 11.48 -20.84 41.08
CA GLU A 234 11.72 -20.00 39.90
C GLU A 234 10.77 -20.33 38.74
N SER A 235 10.28 -21.57 38.70
CA SER A 235 9.39 -22.04 37.64
C SER A 235 7.94 -21.64 37.86
N PHE A 236 7.57 -21.33 39.10
CA PHE A 236 6.19 -21.07 39.49
C PHE A 236 5.96 -19.61 39.86
N VAL A 237 6.87 -18.97 40.59
CA VAL A 237 6.64 -17.62 41.09
C VAL A 237 6.33 -16.62 39.97
N LEU A 238 5.21 -15.91 40.10
CA LEU A 238 4.86 -14.81 39.21
C LEU A 238 4.72 -13.50 39.98
N PRO A 239 4.98 -12.35 39.34
CA PRO A 239 4.71 -11.04 39.91
C PRO A 239 3.24 -10.91 40.37
N GLY A 240 3.02 -10.14 41.44
CA GLY A 240 1.66 -9.87 41.95
C GLY A 240 1.01 -11.04 42.70
N TRP A 241 1.68 -12.17 42.86
CA TRP A 241 1.16 -13.32 43.61
C TRP A 241 0.91 -13.01 45.09
N GLU A 242 -0.14 -13.60 45.65
CA GLU A 242 -0.37 -13.65 47.08
C GLU A 242 -0.03 -15.04 47.62
N MET A 243 0.83 -15.10 48.63
CA MET A 243 1.38 -16.33 49.16
C MET A 243 1.26 -16.35 50.68
N THR A 244 1.25 -17.53 51.29
CA THR A 244 1.17 -17.68 52.75
C THR A 244 2.33 -18.53 53.27
N LEU A 245 2.99 -18.06 54.32
CA LEU A 245 4.00 -18.80 55.05
C LEU A 245 3.34 -19.57 56.20
N LYS A 246 3.64 -20.85 56.33
CA LYS A 246 3.21 -21.70 57.46
C LYS A 246 4.40 -22.45 58.06
N THR A 247 4.31 -22.76 59.34
CA THR A 247 5.28 -23.54 60.13
C THR A 247 4.58 -24.72 60.77
#